data_AF-A0A7L1HWK5-F1
#
_entry.id   AF-A0A7L1HWK5-F1
#
_cell.length_a   1.000
_cell.length_b   1.000
_cell.length_c   1.000
_cell.angle_alpha   90.00
_cell.angle_beta   90.00
_cell.angle_gamma   90.00
#
_symmetry.space_group_name_H-M   'P 1'
#
loop_
_entity.id
_entity.type
_entity.pdbx_description
1 polymer ?
#
loop_
_entity_poly.entity_id
_entity_poly.type
_entity_poly.pdbx_seq_one_letter_code
_entity_poly.pdbx_strand_id
1 'polypeptide(L)'
;ESGTREADPKKMSLMDITKMFSMLQPREDEEDNGESKELNQAVSEDNYQTLDYLLSQDRYKRFINRRSGWGVPSTPLRLAATWGCVRSMKVLLAHGAEVDSLDVKAQTPLFVAVSNGHLECVKVLLEAGASPVGSIYNNSSPLLIAARDGNLDILQQLLDHGAETNVQARLPEWAANSVACSGPLYFAAVYGHLECFKMLLLYGADPNYNCTEERVIAQIKEPKTLLETCLRHGCRSKFIKLLIDFGANVYLPNLTVGETQPRSEGLELLLQARAHPKSLMSQARLAMRRLLKQAGHPQALGELEIPTVLVNYLRHQP
;
A
#
# COMPACT_ATOMS: atom_id res chain seq x y z
N GLU A 1 5.75 -41.40 -0.03
CA GLU A 1 6.30 -40.27 0.75
C GLU A 1 6.49 -39.08 -0.19
N SER A 2 5.47 -38.24 -0.28
CA SER A 2 5.44 -37.05 -1.15
C SER A 2 5.93 -35.84 -0.36
N GLY A 3 7.21 -35.51 -0.52
CA GLY A 3 7.82 -34.32 0.09
C GLY A 3 7.41 -33.04 -0.65
N THR A 4 6.49 -32.30 -0.05
CA THR A 4 6.18 -30.91 -0.42
C THR A 4 7.37 -30.03 -0.08
N ARG A 5 8.00 -29.43 -1.11
CA ARG A 5 9.05 -28.40 -0.95
C ARG A 5 8.40 -27.13 -0.41
N GLU A 6 8.55 -26.89 0.89
CA GLU A 6 8.29 -25.58 1.51
C GLU A 6 9.32 -24.57 0.96
N ALA A 7 8.83 -23.52 0.30
CA ALA A 7 9.64 -22.38 -0.09
C ALA A 7 9.86 -21.48 1.13
N ASP A 8 11.11 -21.44 1.60
CA ASP A 8 11.58 -20.68 2.74
C ASP A 8 11.66 -19.18 2.38
N PRO A 9 10.89 -18.27 3.01
CA PRO A 9 10.69 -16.89 2.53
C PRO A 9 11.88 -15.94 2.80
N LYS A 10 13.04 -16.45 3.22
CA LYS A 10 14.25 -15.66 3.54
C LYS A 10 15.51 -16.01 2.76
N LYS A 11 15.44 -16.87 1.74
CA LYS A 11 16.57 -17.07 0.82
C LYS A 11 16.28 -16.42 -0.51
N MET A 12 16.77 -15.19 -0.70
CA MET A 12 16.96 -14.66 -2.06
C MET A 12 17.75 -15.70 -2.85
N SER A 13 17.18 -16.22 -3.93
CA SER A 13 17.92 -17.15 -4.76
C SER A 13 19.06 -16.39 -5.43
N LEU A 14 20.19 -17.06 -5.68
CA LEU A 14 21.27 -16.47 -6.48
C LEU A 14 20.75 -15.94 -7.83
N MET A 15 19.71 -16.58 -8.39
CA MET A 15 19.04 -16.12 -9.61
C MET A 15 18.33 -14.77 -9.43
N ASP A 16 17.70 -14.51 -8.28
CA ASP A 16 17.04 -13.22 -8.00
C ASP A 16 18.06 -12.09 -7.82
N ILE A 17 19.20 -12.39 -7.19
CA ILE A 17 20.31 -11.44 -7.01
C ILE A 17 20.98 -11.15 -8.36
N THR A 18 21.28 -12.17 -9.17
CA THR A 18 21.84 -11.97 -10.51
C THR A 18 20.87 -11.22 -11.42
N LYS A 19 19.57 -11.51 -11.35
CA LYS A 19 18.54 -10.76 -12.09
C LYS A 19 18.49 -9.30 -11.63
N MET A 20 18.58 -9.04 -10.32
CA MET A 20 18.67 -7.69 -9.76
C MET A 20 19.89 -6.93 -10.31
N PHE A 21 21.08 -7.52 -10.24
CA PHE A 21 22.29 -6.89 -10.78
C PHE A 21 22.20 -6.67 -12.30
N SER A 22 21.60 -7.59 -13.06
CA SER A 22 21.39 -7.42 -14.50
C SER A 22 20.41 -6.28 -14.85
N MET A 23 19.41 -6.02 -13.99
CA MET A 23 18.48 -4.88 -14.16
C MET A 23 19.10 -3.54 -13.70
N LEU A 24 20.10 -3.60 -12.82
CA LEU A 24 20.80 -2.43 -12.29
C LEU A 24 22.06 -2.06 -13.09
N GLN A 25 22.61 -3.00 -13.86
CA GLN A 25 23.79 -2.76 -14.70
C GLN A 25 23.46 -1.79 -15.84
N PRO A 26 24.28 -0.74 -16.06
CA PRO A 26 24.24 0.02 -17.30
C PRO A 26 24.45 -0.96 -18.46
N ARG A 27 23.52 -1.00 -19.44
CA ARG A 27 23.79 -1.70 -20.69
C ARG A 27 25.02 -1.06 -21.34
N GLU A 28 25.95 -1.89 -21.78
CA GLU A 28 27.23 -1.48 -22.37
C GLU A 28 27.06 -0.32 -23.37
N ASP A 29 27.87 0.70 -23.16
CA ASP A 29 28.14 1.93 -23.92
C ASP A 29 27.58 2.01 -25.36
N GLU A 30 26.26 2.18 -25.52
CA GLU A 30 25.74 2.93 -26.67
C GLU A 30 26.02 4.41 -26.41
N GLU A 31 26.85 5.04 -27.26
CA GLU A 31 27.15 6.47 -27.20
C GLU A 31 25.85 7.29 -27.14
N ASP A 32 25.52 7.82 -25.96
CA ASP A 32 24.42 8.76 -25.78
C ASP A 32 24.87 10.11 -26.34
N ASN A 33 24.52 10.41 -27.58
CA ASN A 33 24.86 11.67 -28.23
C ASN A 33 23.98 12.83 -27.77
N GLY A 34 23.27 12.67 -26.65
CA GLY A 34 22.39 13.66 -26.03
C GLY A 34 20.90 13.26 -26.07
N GLU A 35 20.54 12.17 -26.74
CA GLU A 35 19.14 11.76 -26.90
C GLU A 35 18.44 11.55 -25.56
N SER A 36 19.09 10.89 -24.60
CA SER A 36 18.48 10.65 -23.28
C SER A 36 18.27 11.97 -22.53
N LYS A 37 19.17 12.94 -22.71
CA LYS A 37 19.05 14.28 -22.12
C LYS A 37 17.90 15.06 -22.75
N GLU A 38 17.73 14.99 -24.08
CA GLU A 38 16.62 15.63 -24.79
C GLU A 38 15.26 15.03 -24.40
N LEU A 39 15.16 13.71 -24.28
CA LEU A 39 13.96 13.04 -23.76
C LEU A 39 13.63 13.51 -22.34
N ASN A 40 14.62 13.53 -21.45
CA ASN A 40 14.43 13.97 -20.07
C ASN A 40 14.05 15.45 -20.00
N GLN A 41 14.63 16.30 -20.86
CA GLN A 41 14.29 17.71 -20.94
C GLN A 41 12.84 17.90 -21.35
N ALA A 42 12.41 17.23 -22.43
CA ALA A 42 11.03 17.28 -22.90
C ALA A 42 10.03 16.83 -21.83
N VAL A 43 10.37 15.78 -21.05
CA VAL A 43 9.56 15.35 -19.90
C VAL A 43 9.55 16.41 -18.80
N SER A 44 10.69 17.00 -18.46
CA SER A 44 10.78 18.00 -17.38
C SER A 44 10.00 19.29 -17.67
N GLU A 45 9.83 19.62 -18.94
CA GLU A 45 9.03 20.75 -19.41
C GLU A 45 7.55 20.39 -19.65
N ASP A 46 7.17 19.12 -19.41
CA ASP A 46 5.90 18.49 -19.83
C ASP A 46 5.53 18.78 -21.30
N ASN A 47 6.55 18.89 -22.16
CA ASN A 47 6.40 19.14 -23.59
C ASN A 47 6.12 17.83 -24.33
N TYR A 48 4.93 17.30 -24.12
CA TYR A 48 4.51 16.00 -24.66
C TYR A 48 4.51 15.96 -26.20
N GLN A 49 4.32 17.09 -26.90
CA GLN A 49 4.41 17.13 -28.37
C GLN A 49 5.83 16.91 -28.85
N THR A 50 6.80 17.61 -28.24
CA THR A 50 8.22 17.38 -28.54
C THR A 50 8.60 15.97 -28.18
N LEU A 51 8.16 15.47 -27.02
CA LEU A 51 8.44 14.10 -26.59
C LEU A 51 7.91 13.06 -27.59
N ASP A 52 6.68 13.22 -28.07
CA ASP A 52 6.07 12.35 -29.07
C ASP A 52 6.81 12.40 -30.41
N TYR A 53 7.20 13.61 -30.84
CA TYR A 53 8.04 13.78 -32.04
C TYR A 53 9.41 13.12 -31.91
N LEU A 54 10.08 13.25 -30.76
CA LEU A 54 11.37 12.60 -30.51
C LEU A 54 11.20 11.07 -30.55
N LEU A 55 10.21 10.53 -29.83
CA LEU A 55 9.96 9.09 -29.74
C LEU A 55 9.41 8.49 -31.05
N SER A 56 8.90 9.29 -31.97
CA SER A 56 8.55 8.81 -33.33
C SER A 56 9.79 8.33 -34.11
N GLN A 57 10.99 8.83 -33.77
CA GLN A 57 12.24 8.50 -34.43
C GLN A 57 12.94 7.32 -33.73
N ASP A 58 13.37 6.32 -34.51
CA ASP A 58 13.94 5.08 -33.96
C ASP A 58 15.21 5.27 -33.14
N ARG A 59 15.96 6.36 -33.37
CA ARG A 59 17.14 6.71 -32.55
C ARG A 59 16.80 7.00 -31.09
N TYR A 60 15.64 7.61 -30.81
CA TYR A 60 15.23 7.94 -29.43
C TYR A 60 14.51 6.78 -28.74
N LYS A 61 13.79 5.93 -29.49
CA LYS A 61 13.07 4.78 -28.92
C LYS A 61 13.99 3.84 -28.13
N ARG A 62 15.24 3.68 -28.56
CA ARG A 62 16.25 2.85 -27.85
C ARG A 62 16.58 3.37 -26.45
N PHE A 63 16.34 4.66 -26.20
CA PHE A 63 16.66 5.32 -24.93
C PHE A 63 15.44 5.54 -24.02
N ILE A 64 14.23 5.12 -24.43
CA ILE A 64 13.00 5.32 -23.64
C ILE A 64 13.06 4.69 -22.24
N ASN A 65 13.80 3.59 -22.08
CA ASN A 65 14.01 2.89 -20.80
C ASN A 65 15.43 3.08 -20.26
N ARG A 66 16.27 3.90 -20.93
CA ARG A 66 17.64 4.15 -20.47
C ARG A 66 17.59 4.97 -19.20
N ARG A 67 18.40 4.55 -18.22
CA ARG A 67 18.60 5.29 -16.98
C ARG A 67 19.67 6.34 -17.21
N SER A 68 19.33 7.61 -17.11
CA SER A 68 20.23 8.73 -17.39
C SER A 68 20.04 9.87 -16.38
N GLY A 69 20.92 10.88 -16.45
CA GLY A 69 20.90 12.07 -15.58
C GLY A 69 22.04 12.12 -14.55
N TRP A 70 22.33 13.32 -14.04
CA TRP A 70 23.28 13.54 -12.94
C TRP A 70 22.62 13.23 -11.60
N GLY A 71 23.11 12.23 -10.87
CA GLY A 71 22.57 11.80 -9.57
C GLY A 71 22.06 10.36 -9.59
N VAL A 72 20.82 10.13 -9.12
CA VAL A 72 20.19 8.80 -9.14
C VAL A 72 19.69 8.53 -10.57
N PRO A 73 20.24 7.52 -11.29
CA PRO A 73 19.83 7.25 -12.67
C PRO A 73 18.34 6.94 -12.77
N SER A 74 17.63 7.73 -13.58
CA SER A 74 16.18 7.67 -13.73
C SER A 74 15.80 7.41 -15.19
N THR A 75 14.70 6.68 -15.40
CA THR A 75 14.05 6.59 -16.72
C THR A 75 13.21 7.84 -16.97
N PRO A 76 12.95 8.21 -18.24
CA PRO A 76 11.97 9.24 -18.60
C PRO A 76 10.62 9.05 -17.93
N LEU A 77 10.11 7.80 -17.84
CA LEU A 77 8.84 7.49 -17.20
C LEU A 77 8.85 7.80 -15.70
N ARG A 78 9.94 7.47 -15.00
CA ARG A 78 10.11 7.82 -13.60
C ARG A 78 10.23 9.33 -13.38
N LEU A 79 10.89 10.05 -14.29
CA LEU A 79 10.93 11.52 -14.22
C LEU A 79 9.53 12.12 -14.36
N ALA A 80 8.73 11.62 -15.31
CA ALA A 80 7.33 12.02 -15.45
C ALA A 80 6.53 11.74 -14.17
N ALA A 81 6.74 10.59 -13.52
CA ALA A 81 6.14 10.24 -12.23
C ALA A 81 6.65 11.09 -11.05
N THR A 82 7.86 11.63 -11.14
CA THR A 82 8.45 12.50 -10.10
C THR A 82 7.81 13.89 -10.17
N TRP A 83 7.69 14.43 -11.38
CA TRP A 83 7.22 15.80 -11.61
C TRP A 83 5.71 15.91 -11.84
N GLY A 84 4.99 14.79 -11.95
CA GLY A 84 3.55 14.80 -12.19
C GLY A 84 3.18 15.10 -13.65
N CYS A 85 4.07 14.83 -14.60
CA CYS A 85 3.90 15.12 -16.04
C CYS A 85 2.99 14.08 -16.70
N VAL A 86 1.67 14.18 -16.47
CA VAL A 86 0.67 13.19 -16.91
C VAL A 86 0.67 13.01 -18.44
N ARG A 87 0.81 14.10 -19.21
CA ARG A 87 0.76 14.06 -20.68
C ARG A 87 1.99 13.35 -21.23
N SER A 88 3.16 13.74 -20.73
CA SER A 88 4.43 13.08 -21.07
C SER A 88 4.43 11.60 -20.68
N MET A 89 3.85 11.25 -19.52
CA MET A 89 3.70 9.87 -19.07
C MET A 89 2.85 9.03 -20.04
N LYS A 90 1.70 9.55 -20.50
CA LYS A 90 0.86 8.86 -21.49
C LYS A 90 1.60 8.61 -22.80
N VAL A 91 2.36 9.59 -23.29
CA VAL A 91 3.19 9.44 -24.50
C VAL A 91 4.26 8.36 -24.29
N LEU A 92 4.99 8.40 -23.18
CA LEU A 92 6.02 7.39 -22.87
C LEU A 92 5.47 5.98 -22.84
N LEU A 93 4.32 5.78 -22.18
CA LEU A 93 3.67 4.48 -22.12
C LEU A 93 3.17 4.01 -23.50
N ALA A 94 2.63 4.92 -24.32
CA ALA A 94 2.21 4.60 -25.68
C ALA A 94 3.37 4.16 -26.59
N HIS A 95 4.58 4.68 -26.34
CA HIS A 95 5.81 4.29 -27.06
C HIS A 95 6.56 3.11 -26.42
N GLY A 96 5.97 2.44 -25.42
CA GLY A 96 6.52 1.20 -24.86
C GLY A 96 7.50 1.38 -23.69
N ALA A 97 7.38 2.45 -22.92
CA ALA A 97 8.15 2.60 -21.69
C ALA A 97 7.82 1.48 -20.67
N GLU A 98 8.85 0.98 -19.99
CA GLU A 98 8.73 -0.08 -18.97
C GLU A 98 8.05 0.46 -17.70
N VAL A 99 6.79 0.04 -17.51
CA VAL A 99 5.88 0.52 -16.46
C VAL A 99 6.42 0.29 -15.04
N ASP A 100 7.01 -0.88 -14.80
CA ASP A 100 7.55 -1.29 -13.48
C ASP A 100 9.10 -1.25 -13.43
N SER A 101 9.71 -0.31 -14.18
CA SER A 101 11.16 -0.09 -14.14
C SER A 101 11.65 0.26 -12.73
N LEU A 102 12.82 -0.27 -12.33
CA LEU A 102 13.32 -0.14 -10.96
C LEU A 102 14.48 0.86 -10.86
N ASP A 103 14.46 1.70 -9.82
CA ASP A 103 15.60 2.53 -9.48
C ASP A 103 16.62 1.79 -8.57
N VAL A 104 17.62 2.53 -8.08
CA VAL A 104 18.65 1.99 -7.16
C VAL A 104 18.11 1.60 -5.79
N LYS A 105 16.90 2.05 -5.42
CA LYS A 105 16.16 1.68 -4.20
C LYS A 105 15.04 0.68 -4.49
N ALA A 106 15.04 0.10 -5.70
CA ALA A 106 14.00 -0.78 -6.21
C ALA A 106 12.59 -0.17 -6.21
N GLN A 107 12.47 1.15 -6.32
CA GLN A 107 11.20 1.86 -6.41
C GLN A 107 10.71 1.91 -7.86
N THR A 108 9.43 1.58 -8.07
CA THR A 108 8.74 1.69 -9.36
C THR A 108 8.28 3.13 -9.64
N PRO A 109 7.99 3.50 -10.90
CA PRO A 109 7.33 4.78 -11.22
C PRO A 109 6.05 4.99 -10.41
N LEU A 110 5.25 3.93 -10.20
CA LEU A 110 4.04 3.99 -9.37
C LEU A 110 4.36 4.41 -7.93
N PHE A 111 5.37 3.81 -7.31
CA PHE A 111 5.80 4.17 -5.96
C PHE A 111 6.17 5.66 -5.88
N VAL A 112 6.88 6.17 -6.89
CA VAL A 112 7.29 7.58 -6.94
C VAL A 112 6.09 8.52 -7.08
N ALA A 113 5.16 8.21 -8.00
CA ALA A 113 3.93 8.98 -8.17
C ALA A 113 3.10 9.03 -6.88
N VAL A 114 2.97 7.90 -6.18
CA VAL A 114 2.29 7.82 -4.88
C VAL A 114 3.00 8.66 -3.82
N SER A 115 4.33 8.56 -3.74
CA SER A 115 5.13 9.31 -2.74
C SER A 115 5.11 10.82 -2.91
N ASN A 116 4.86 11.29 -4.14
CA ASN A 116 4.72 12.72 -4.45
C ASN A 116 3.26 13.19 -4.49
N GLY A 117 2.28 12.29 -4.29
CA GLY A 117 0.85 12.64 -4.27
C GLY A 117 0.22 12.87 -5.65
N HIS A 118 0.84 12.41 -6.74
CA HIS A 118 0.37 12.66 -8.11
C HIS A 118 -0.72 11.66 -8.53
N LEU A 119 -1.96 11.90 -8.09
CA LEU A 119 -3.11 11.00 -8.31
C LEU A 119 -3.33 10.64 -9.79
N GLU A 120 -3.27 11.60 -10.71
CA GLU A 120 -3.51 11.32 -12.13
C GLU A 120 -2.39 10.47 -12.75
N CYS A 121 -1.15 10.61 -12.29
CA CYS A 121 -0.06 9.71 -12.67
C CYS A 121 -0.30 8.30 -12.12
N VAL A 122 -0.80 8.17 -10.88
CA VAL A 122 -1.14 6.88 -10.28
C VAL A 122 -2.19 6.15 -11.13
N LYS A 123 -3.27 6.84 -11.52
CA LYS A 123 -4.31 6.26 -12.39
C LYS A 123 -3.72 5.78 -13.72
N VAL A 124 -2.97 6.63 -14.41
CA VAL A 124 -2.36 6.28 -15.71
C VAL A 124 -1.42 5.08 -15.60
N LEU A 125 -0.61 5.00 -14.55
CA LEU A 125 0.30 3.87 -14.35
C LEU A 125 -0.46 2.57 -14.06
N LEU A 126 -1.49 2.62 -13.20
CA LEU A 126 -2.33 1.46 -12.89
C LEU A 126 -3.11 0.97 -14.13
N GLU A 127 -3.67 1.89 -14.92
CA GLU A 127 -4.34 1.59 -16.20
C GLU A 127 -3.37 0.97 -17.22
N ALA A 128 -2.09 1.36 -17.18
CA ALA A 128 -1.03 0.78 -18.00
C ALA A 128 -0.49 -0.56 -17.46
N GLY A 129 -1.06 -1.09 -16.37
CA GLY A 129 -0.71 -2.40 -15.81
C GLY A 129 0.42 -2.37 -14.78
N ALA A 130 0.72 -1.22 -14.17
CA ALA A 130 1.66 -1.16 -13.05
C ALA A 130 1.19 -2.04 -11.89
N SER A 131 2.11 -2.78 -11.27
CA SER A 131 1.78 -3.57 -10.08
C SER A 131 1.40 -2.67 -8.89
N PRO A 132 0.17 -2.77 -8.33
CA PRO A 132 -0.29 -1.94 -7.21
C PRO A 132 0.44 -2.26 -5.90
N VAL A 133 1.03 -3.46 -5.80
CA VAL A 133 1.86 -3.90 -4.66
C VAL A 133 3.25 -3.25 -4.72
N GLY A 134 3.66 -2.78 -5.89
CA GLY A 134 5.01 -2.28 -6.16
C GLY A 134 6.05 -3.39 -6.21
N SER A 135 7.32 -3.03 -6.01
CA SER A 135 8.44 -3.96 -6.09
C SER A 135 8.56 -4.83 -4.83
N ILE A 136 8.82 -6.13 -5.02
CA ILE A 136 9.16 -7.06 -3.94
C ILE A 136 10.51 -6.74 -3.28
N TYR A 137 11.39 -6.03 -4.00
CA TYR A 137 12.73 -5.66 -3.53
C TYR A 137 12.75 -4.32 -2.80
N ASN A 138 11.66 -3.54 -2.89
CA ASN A 138 11.52 -2.33 -2.09
C ASN A 138 11.08 -2.68 -0.67
N ASN A 139 11.60 -1.93 0.30
CA ASN A 139 11.25 -2.13 1.71
C ASN A 139 9.88 -1.56 2.08
N SER A 140 9.26 -0.80 1.18
CA SER A 140 7.96 -0.16 1.37
C SER A 140 7.06 -0.39 0.15
N SER A 141 5.77 -0.58 0.36
CA SER A 141 4.77 -0.65 -0.72
C SER A 141 4.14 0.72 -0.96
N PRO A 142 3.57 0.96 -2.16
CA PRO A 142 2.84 2.20 -2.44
C PRO A 142 1.68 2.43 -1.44
N LEU A 143 0.95 1.37 -1.07
CA LEU A 143 -0.17 1.48 -0.13
C LEU A 143 0.25 1.95 1.27
N LEU A 144 1.44 1.55 1.76
CA LEU A 144 1.98 2.04 3.03
C LEU A 144 2.18 3.55 3.01
N ILE A 145 2.74 4.07 1.92
CA ILE A 145 3.02 5.51 1.76
C ILE A 145 1.71 6.28 1.65
N ALA A 146 0.75 5.81 0.85
CA ALA A 146 -0.56 6.44 0.73
C ALA A 146 -1.30 6.52 2.08
N ALA A 147 -1.23 5.46 2.90
CA ALA A 147 -1.84 5.43 4.23
C ALA A 147 -1.11 6.32 5.26
N ARG A 148 0.23 6.41 5.16
CA ARG A 148 1.05 7.29 6.00
C ARG A 148 0.82 8.76 5.71
N ASP A 149 0.70 9.11 4.43
CA ASP A 149 0.57 10.50 3.99
C ASP A 149 -0.90 10.95 3.96
N GLY A 150 -1.85 10.02 4.10
CA GLY A 150 -3.29 10.31 4.21
C GLY A 150 -3.97 10.60 2.87
N ASN A 151 -3.35 10.20 1.76
CA ASN A 151 -3.86 10.44 0.41
C ASN A 151 -5.01 9.47 0.09
N LEU A 152 -6.24 9.82 0.51
CA LEU A 152 -7.42 8.97 0.38
C LEU A 152 -7.70 8.50 -1.05
N ASP A 153 -7.63 9.41 -2.02
CA ASP A 153 -7.93 9.08 -3.42
C ASP A 153 -6.89 8.12 -4.01
N ILE A 154 -5.61 8.32 -3.69
CA ILE A 154 -4.52 7.42 -4.12
C ILE A 154 -4.67 6.06 -3.46
N LEU A 155 -4.97 6.04 -2.15
CA LEU A 155 -5.22 4.83 -1.41
C LEU A 155 -6.37 4.03 -2.05
N GLN A 156 -7.46 4.70 -2.41
CA GLN A 156 -8.60 4.08 -3.09
C GLN A 156 -8.19 3.48 -4.44
N GLN A 157 -7.46 4.23 -5.28
CA GLN A 157 -7.01 3.74 -6.58
C GLN A 157 -6.14 2.47 -6.46
N LEU A 158 -5.21 2.45 -5.49
CA LEU A 158 -4.37 1.28 -5.23
C LEU A 158 -5.21 0.08 -4.80
N LEU A 159 -6.17 0.29 -3.90
CA LEU A 159 -7.05 -0.77 -3.40
C LEU A 159 -7.99 -1.32 -4.48
N ASP A 160 -8.53 -0.46 -5.34
CA ASP A 160 -9.39 -0.83 -6.47
C ASP A 160 -8.65 -1.69 -7.50
N HIS A 161 -7.34 -1.49 -7.63
CA HIS A 161 -6.49 -2.30 -8.50
C HIS A 161 -5.90 -3.54 -7.80
N GLY A 162 -6.31 -3.84 -6.57
CA GLY A 162 -5.95 -5.07 -5.87
C GLY A 162 -4.72 -4.97 -4.95
N ALA A 163 -4.35 -3.78 -4.48
CA ALA A 163 -3.35 -3.66 -3.43
C ALA A 163 -3.77 -4.40 -2.15
N GLU A 164 -2.84 -5.16 -1.56
CA GLU A 164 -3.06 -5.89 -0.33
C GLU A 164 -3.15 -4.95 0.90
N THR A 165 -4.24 -5.02 1.66
CA THR A 165 -4.46 -4.16 2.84
C THR A 165 -3.57 -4.49 4.03
N ASN A 166 -3.03 -5.71 4.12
CA ASN A 166 -2.30 -6.22 5.28
C ASN A 166 -0.79 -6.32 5.03
N VAL A 167 -0.26 -5.48 4.12
CA VAL A 167 1.18 -5.41 3.81
C VAL A 167 1.98 -4.91 5.00
N GLN A 168 3.16 -5.48 5.22
CA GLN A 168 4.09 -5.04 6.25
C GLN A 168 5.24 -4.26 5.64
N ALA A 169 5.69 -3.21 6.33
CA ALA A 169 6.98 -2.61 6.02
C ALA A 169 8.08 -3.68 6.19
N ARG A 170 8.89 -3.90 5.16
CA ARG A 170 10.01 -4.85 5.22
C ARG A 170 11.18 -4.16 5.90
N LEU A 171 11.08 -3.99 7.21
CA LEU A 171 12.14 -3.42 8.04
C LEU A 171 13.13 -4.53 8.47
N PRO A 172 14.45 -4.22 8.54
CA PRO A 172 15.43 -5.15 9.10
C PRO A 172 15.06 -5.56 10.53
N GLU A 173 15.36 -6.80 10.93
CA GLU A 173 15.00 -7.37 12.23
C GLU A 173 15.45 -6.51 13.44
N TRP A 174 16.60 -5.83 13.35
CA TRP A 174 17.09 -4.97 14.42
C TRP A 174 16.30 -3.65 14.56
N ALA A 175 15.66 -3.18 13.48
CA ALA A 175 14.69 -2.08 13.50
C ALA A 175 13.28 -2.59 13.86
N ALA A 176 13.09 -3.92 13.95
CA ALA A 176 11.82 -4.58 14.22
C ALA A 176 11.48 -4.69 15.72
N ASN A 177 12.30 -4.14 16.61
CA ASN A 177 12.10 -4.19 18.07
C ASN A 177 10.81 -3.48 18.56
N SER A 178 10.01 -2.89 17.65
CA SER A 178 8.65 -2.37 17.92
C SER A 178 7.59 -2.87 16.92
N VAL A 179 7.78 -4.00 16.25
CA VAL A 179 7.01 -4.37 15.04
C VAL A 179 5.99 -5.49 15.28
N ALA A 180 4.87 -5.11 15.91
CA ALA A 180 3.59 -5.83 15.73
C ALA A 180 2.60 -5.01 14.88
N CYS A 181 2.88 -3.73 14.63
CA CYS A 181 2.01 -2.82 13.89
C CYS A 181 2.85 -1.92 12.97
N SER A 182 3.16 -2.34 11.74
CA SER A 182 3.97 -1.58 10.77
C SER A 182 3.33 -1.46 9.38
N GLY A 183 2.00 -1.60 9.30
CA GLY A 183 1.30 -1.54 8.01
C GLY A 183 0.34 -0.37 7.81
N PRO A 184 -0.45 -0.42 6.73
CA PRO A 184 -1.27 0.72 6.31
C PRO A 184 -2.24 1.16 7.40
N LEU A 185 -2.89 0.20 8.07
CA LEU A 185 -3.89 0.51 9.10
C LEU A 185 -3.24 1.17 10.33
N TYR A 186 -2.03 0.75 10.69
CA TYR A 186 -1.25 1.38 11.76
C TYR A 186 -0.82 2.80 11.39
N PHE A 187 -0.27 3.00 10.19
CA PHE A 187 0.14 4.33 9.75
C PHE A 187 -1.05 5.28 9.68
N ALA A 188 -2.19 4.86 9.14
CA ALA A 188 -3.39 5.68 9.12
C ALA A 188 -3.85 6.08 10.54
N ALA A 189 -3.67 5.22 11.56
CA ALA A 189 -3.98 5.55 12.96
C ALA A 189 -2.98 6.52 13.59
N VAL A 190 -1.68 6.24 13.46
CA VAL A 190 -0.61 7.05 14.08
C VAL A 190 -0.55 8.45 13.50
N TYR A 191 -0.75 8.58 12.18
CA TYR A 191 -0.77 9.88 11.50
C TYR A 191 -2.16 10.54 11.51
N GLY A 192 -3.18 9.88 12.06
CA GLY A 192 -4.50 10.49 12.30
C GLY A 192 -5.41 10.58 11.07
N HIS A 193 -5.17 9.76 10.04
CA HIS A 193 -5.95 9.71 8.80
C HIS A 193 -7.17 8.78 8.93
N LEU A 194 -8.23 9.29 9.56
CA LEU A 194 -9.45 8.52 9.86
C LEU A 194 -10.14 7.92 8.63
N GLU A 195 -10.24 8.68 7.52
CA GLU A 195 -10.92 8.19 6.32
C GLU A 195 -10.11 7.09 5.62
N CYS A 196 -8.78 7.24 5.56
CA CYS A 196 -7.88 6.18 5.08
C CYS A 196 -8.01 4.92 5.95
N PHE A 197 -8.06 5.09 7.26
CA PHE A 197 -8.23 4.01 8.21
C PHE A 197 -9.56 3.26 8.02
N LYS A 198 -10.66 4.02 7.87
CA LYS A 198 -11.98 3.45 7.55
C LYS A 198 -11.96 2.70 6.22
N MET A 199 -11.36 3.28 5.19
CA MET A 199 -11.25 2.66 3.87
C MET A 199 -10.47 1.34 3.93
N LEU A 200 -9.34 1.30 4.62
CA LEU A 200 -8.55 0.06 4.80
C LEU A 200 -9.38 -1.06 5.46
N LEU A 201 -10.14 -0.74 6.52
CA LEU A 201 -11.06 -1.69 7.14
C LEU A 201 -12.19 -2.14 6.19
N LEU A 202 -12.67 -1.23 5.34
CA LEU A 202 -13.68 -1.55 4.32
C LEU A 202 -13.15 -2.50 3.25
N TYR A 203 -11.88 -2.41 2.87
CA TYR A 203 -11.23 -3.34 1.95
C TYR A 203 -10.68 -4.61 2.63
N GLY A 204 -10.94 -4.77 3.93
CA GLY A 204 -10.66 -6.03 4.65
C GLY A 204 -9.30 -6.08 5.33
N ALA A 205 -8.72 -4.92 5.68
CA ALA A 205 -7.63 -4.86 6.65
C ALA A 205 -8.05 -5.55 7.95
N ASP A 206 -7.15 -6.35 8.52
CA ASP A 206 -7.39 -7.01 9.79
C ASP A 206 -7.35 -5.98 10.94
N PRO A 207 -8.41 -5.87 11.74
CA PRO A 207 -8.53 -4.88 12.80
C PRO A 207 -7.66 -5.18 14.04
N ASN A 208 -7.11 -6.39 14.16
CA ASN A 208 -6.26 -6.78 15.29
C ASN A 208 -4.81 -6.53 15.01
N TYR A 209 -4.35 -7.16 13.93
CA TYR A 209 -2.97 -7.24 13.53
C TYR A 209 -2.87 -6.84 12.08
N ASN A 210 -1.81 -6.13 11.73
CA ASN A 210 -1.46 -5.97 10.33
C ASN A 210 -0.70 -7.22 9.83
N CYS A 211 -1.28 -8.39 10.07
CA CYS A 211 -0.74 -9.68 9.68
C CYS A 211 -1.88 -10.70 9.69
N THR A 212 -2.09 -11.39 8.57
CA THR A 212 -3.02 -12.51 8.48
C THR A 212 -2.31 -13.86 8.62
N GLU A 213 -0.98 -13.87 8.67
CA GLU A 213 -0.16 -15.08 8.71
C GLU A 213 -0.01 -15.60 10.14
N GLU A 214 -0.72 -16.68 10.47
CA GLU A 214 -0.72 -17.29 11.80
C GLU A 214 0.69 -17.67 12.29
N ARG A 215 1.56 -18.12 11.38
CA ARG A 215 2.96 -18.47 11.68
C ARG A 215 3.76 -17.26 12.17
N VAL A 216 3.53 -16.09 11.60
CA VAL A 216 4.21 -14.84 11.98
C VAL A 216 3.67 -14.35 13.32
N ILE A 217 2.35 -14.42 13.53
CA ILE A 217 1.71 -14.04 14.79
C ILE A 217 2.23 -14.92 15.95
N ALA A 218 2.35 -16.23 15.72
CA ALA A 218 2.83 -17.18 16.73
C ALA A 218 4.30 -16.99 17.13
N GLN A 219 5.11 -16.36 16.27
CA GLN A 219 6.52 -16.06 16.56
C GLN A 219 6.70 -14.78 17.40
N ILE A 220 5.67 -13.94 17.50
CA ILE A 220 5.73 -12.71 18.28
C ILE A 220 5.40 -13.03 19.74
N LYS A 221 6.39 -12.86 20.63
CA LYS A 221 6.22 -13.12 22.08
C LYS A 221 5.09 -12.30 22.72
N GLU A 222 4.91 -11.04 22.28
CA GLU A 222 3.85 -10.14 22.76
C GLU A 222 3.32 -9.29 21.59
N PRO A 223 2.34 -9.78 20.80
CA PRO A 223 1.82 -9.03 19.68
C PRO A 223 0.93 -7.90 20.19
N LYS A 224 1.44 -6.66 20.15
CA LYS A 224 0.65 -5.46 20.45
C LYS A 224 -0.42 -5.31 19.39
N THR A 225 -1.69 -5.35 19.81
CA THR A 225 -2.81 -5.09 18.89
C THR A 225 -2.85 -3.62 18.50
N LEU A 226 -3.48 -3.32 17.37
CA LEU A 226 -3.68 -1.93 16.96
C LEU A 226 -4.56 -1.15 17.94
N LEU A 227 -5.48 -1.84 18.62
CA LEU A 227 -6.31 -1.29 19.69
C LEU A 227 -5.45 -0.80 20.87
N GLU A 228 -4.47 -1.60 21.31
CA GLU A 228 -3.52 -1.20 22.36
C GLU A 228 -2.70 0.02 21.95
N THR A 229 -2.19 0.01 20.72
CA THR A 229 -1.45 1.14 20.15
C THR A 229 -2.30 2.41 20.18
N CYS A 230 -3.55 2.34 19.68
CA CYS A 230 -4.45 3.49 19.66
C CYS A 230 -4.72 4.05 21.06
N LEU A 231 -4.87 3.18 22.06
CA LEU A 231 -5.08 3.58 23.46
C LEU A 231 -3.83 4.23 24.07
N ARG A 232 -2.64 3.65 23.85
CA ARG A 232 -1.37 4.17 24.42
C ARG A 232 -0.96 5.50 23.80
N HIS A 233 -1.16 5.67 22.49
CA HIS A 233 -0.79 6.88 21.76
C HIS A 233 -1.88 7.96 21.76
N GLY A 234 -2.98 7.75 22.48
CA GLY A 234 -4.07 8.74 22.58
C GLY A 234 -4.76 9.00 21.24
N CYS A 235 -4.82 8.01 20.35
CA CYS A 235 -5.56 8.13 19.10
C CYS A 235 -7.03 8.48 19.39
N ARG A 236 -7.65 9.27 18.51
CA ARG A 236 -9.04 9.72 18.67
C ARG A 236 -9.98 8.52 18.87
N SER A 237 -10.98 8.67 19.74
CA SER A 237 -12.00 7.66 20.06
C SER A 237 -12.66 7.03 18.82
N LYS A 238 -12.76 7.79 17.72
CA LYS A 238 -13.25 7.31 16.42
C LYS A 238 -12.47 6.12 15.85
N PHE A 239 -11.15 6.07 16.01
CA PHE A 239 -10.34 4.92 15.55
C PHE A 239 -10.67 3.66 16.35
N ILE A 240 -10.77 3.80 17.68
CA ILE A 240 -11.12 2.71 18.58
C ILE A 240 -12.53 2.19 18.29
N LYS A 241 -13.49 3.11 18.05
CA LYS A 241 -14.85 2.76 17.66
C LYS A 241 -14.86 1.96 16.36
N LEU A 242 -14.15 2.41 15.32
CA LEU A 242 -14.03 1.67 14.07
C LEU A 242 -13.41 0.29 14.28
N LEU A 243 -12.33 0.17 15.06
CA LEU A 243 -11.73 -1.12 15.35
C LEU A 243 -12.72 -2.08 16.00
N ILE A 244 -13.45 -1.62 17.02
CA ILE A 244 -14.50 -2.40 17.68
C ILE A 244 -15.59 -2.78 16.68
N ASP A 245 -16.07 -1.83 15.87
CA ASP A 245 -17.12 -2.03 14.89
C ASP A 245 -16.76 -3.07 13.82
N PHE A 246 -15.48 -3.12 13.42
CA PHE A 246 -14.92 -4.09 12.48
C PHE A 246 -14.43 -5.39 13.12
N GLY A 247 -14.62 -5.56 14.44
CA GLY A 247 -14.41 -6.85 15.10
C GLY A 247 -13.01 -7.04 15.70
N ALA A 248 -12.32 -5.96 16.04
CA ALA A 248 -11.11 -6.05 16.86
C ALA A 248 -11.39 -6.81 18.18
N ASN A 249 -10.41 -7.61 18.59
CA ASN A 249 -10.34 -8.29 19.85
C ASN A 249 -10.22 -7.27 20.97
N VAL A 250 -11.29 -7.15 21.74
CA VAL A 250 -11.38 -6.23 22.88
C VAL A 250 -10.70 -6.79 24.14
N TYR A 251 -10.38 -8.09 24.17
CA TYR A 251 -9.72 -8.73 25.31
C TYR A 251 -8.21 -8.57 25.18
N LEU A 252 -7.70 -7.57 25.91
CA LEU A 252 -6.29 -7.20 25.95
C LEU A 252 -5.78 -7.48 27.38
N PRO A 253 -5.04 -8.59 27.62
CA PRO A 253 -4.68 -9.04 28.96
C PRO A 253 -3.71 -8.09 29.67
N ASN A 254 -2.86 -7.38 28.91
CA ASN A 254 -1.81 -6.53 29.45
C ASN A 254 -2.25 -5.08 29.74
N LEU A 255 -3.53 -4.74 29.48
CA LEU A 255 -4.06 -3.41 29.75
C LEU A 255 -4.64 -3.37 31.17
N THR A 256 -3.81 -3.04 32.17
CA THR A 256 -4.26 -2.78 33.54
C THR A 256 -4.91 -1.40 33.61
N VAL A 257 -6.21 -1.35 33.85
CA VAL A 257 -6.92 -0.09 34.13
C VAL A 257 -6.56 0.35 35.54
N GLY A 258 -5.50 1.15 35.67
CA GLY A 258 -5.15 1.78 36.95
C GLY A 258 -6.23 2.78 37.37
N GLU A 259 -6.60 2.78 38.64
CA GLU A 259 -7.67 3.62 39.22
C GLU A 259 -7.40 5.14 39.15
N THR A 260 -6.18 5.55 38.78
CA THR A 260 -5.69 6.92 38.91
C THR A 260 -5.48 7.68 37.59
N GLN A 261 -5.70 7.07 36.43
CA GLN A 261 -5.62 7.77 35.14
C GLN A 261 -7.00 8.31 34.72
N PRO A 262 -7.09 9.53 34.14
CA PRO A 262 -8.33 10.02 33.56
C PRO A 262 -8.80 9.06 32.47
N ARG A 263 -10.04 8.56 32.60
CA ARG A 263 -10.63 7.63 31.64
C ARG A 263 -10.78 8.35 30.31
N SER A 264 -9.98 7.97 29.33
CA SER A 264 -10.15 8.48 27.97
C SER A 264 -11.45 7.93 27.38
N GLU A 265 -12.11 8.71 26.53
CA GLU A 265 -13.33 8.27 25.80
C GLU A 265 -13.09 6.92 25.08
N GLY A 266 -11.88 6.72 24.54
CA GLY A 266 -11.47 5.46 23.93
C GLY A 266 -11.44 4.27 24.89
N LEU A 267 -10.98 4.48 26.13
CA LEU A 267 -10.98 3.44 27.15
C LEU A 267 -12.41 3.09 27.60
N GLU A 268 -13.30 4.08 27.68
CA GLU A 268 -14.71 3.85 27.99
C GLU A 268 -15.40 3.02 26.91
N LEU A 269 -15.15 3.32 25.63
CA LEU A 269 -15.65 2.51 24.51
C LEU A 269 -15.17 1.05 24.58
N LEU A 270 -13.91 0.83 24.95
CA LEU A 270 -13.38 -0.52 25.14
C LEU A 270 -14.09 -1.25 26.29
N LEU A 271 -14.23 -0.60 27.44
CA LEU A 271 -14.90 -1.18 28.61
C LEU A 271 -16.36 -1.51 28.30
N GLN A 272 -17.06 -0.63 27.59
CA GLN A 272 -18.43 -0.88 27.15
C GLN A 272 -18.52 -2.10 26.23
N ALA A 273 -17.59 -2.23 25.27
CA ALA A 273 -17.54 -3.38 24.36
C ALA A 273 -17.14 -4.70 25.03
N ARG A 274 -16.43 -4.65 26.18
CA ARG A 274 -16.16 -5.83 27.01
C ARG A 274 -17.36 -6.26 27.85
N ALA A 275 -18.12 -5.29 28.35
CA ALA A 275 -19.27 -5.53 29.23
C ALA A 275 -20.52 -6.01 28.48
N HIS A 276 -20.66 -5.64 27.21
CA HIS A 276 -21.85 -5.94 26.41
C HIS A 276 -21.49 -6.78 25.19
N PRO A 277 -22.13 -7.94 24.98
CA PRO A 277 -21.93 -8.71 23.76
C PRO A 277 -22.40 -7.91 22.53
N LYS A 278 -21.72 -8.12 21.39
CA LYS A 278 -22.11 -7.50 20.12
C LYS A 278 -23.55 -7.85 19.77
N SER A 279 -24.31 -6.87 19.29
CA SER A 279 -25.68 -7.10 18.80
C SER A 279 -25.70 -8.12 17.66
N LEU A 280 -26.83 -8.81 17.48
CA LEU A 280 -27.00 -9.78 16.39
C LEU A 280 -26.72 -9.13 15.02
N MET A 281 -27.14 -7.88 14.84
CA MET A 281 -26.89 -7.12 13.61
C MET A 281 -25.39 -6.87 13.39
N SER A 282 -24.64 -6.52 14.44
CA SER A 282 -23.19 -6.34 14.38
C SER A 282 -22.49 -7.67 14.06
N GLN A 283 -22.89 -8.76 14.71
CA GLN A 283 -22.36 -10.10 14.43
C GLN A 283 -22.63 -10.54 13.00
N ALA A 284 -23.85 -10.32 12.50
CA ALA A 284 -24.24 -10.62 11.13
C ALA A 284 -23.38 -9.82 10.12
N ARG A 285 -23.16 -8.53 10.35
CA ARG A 285 -22.26 -7.72 9.51
C ARG A 285 -20.85 -8.30 9.46
N LEU A 286 -20.26 -8.63 10.60
CA LEU A 286 -18.92 -9.21 10.66
C LEU A 286 -18.86 -10.56 9.94
N ALA A 287 -19.86 -11.42 10.15
CA ALA A 287 -19.95 -12.72 9.50
C ALA A 287 -20.03 -12.60 7.97
N MET A 288 -20.89 -11.73 7.45
CA MET A 288 -21.03 -11.54 5.99
C MET A 288 -19.78 -10.95 5.37
N ARG A 289 -19.15 -9.95 6.00
CA ARG A 289 -17.87 -9.39 5.51
C ARG A 289 -16.78 -10.45 5.46
N ARG A 290 -16.70 -11.33 6.47
CA ARG A 290 -15.75 -12.45 6.50
C ARG A 290 -16.04 -13.44 5.36
N LEU A 291 -17.30 -13.82 5.15
CA LEU A 291 -17.69 -14.75 4.08
C LEU A 291 -17.39 -14.19 2.69
N LEU A 292 -17.69 -12.92 2.44
CA LEU A 292 -17.40 -12.25 1.16
C LEU A 292 -15.89 -12.15 0.91
N LYS A 293 -15.10 -11.87 1.94
CA LYS A 293 -13.64 -11.89 1.85
C LYS A 293 -13.13 -13.30 1.50
N GLN A 294 -13.64 -14.35 2.15
CA GLN A 294 -13.27 -15.74 1.87
C GLN A 294 -13.66 -16.18 0.44
N ALA A 295 -14.76 -15.66 -0.08
CA ALA A 295 -15.19 -15.90 -1.44
C ALA A 295 -14.39 -15.11 -2.50
N GLY A 296 -13.47 -14.23 -2.11
CA GLY A 296 -12.71 -13.37 -3.04
C GLY A 296 -13.52 -12.19 -3.60
N HIS A 297 -14.68 -11.89 -3.03
CA HIS A 297 -15.59 -10.83 -3.50
C HIS A 297 -15.91 -9.80 -2.39
N PRO A 298 -14.90 -9.16 -1.75
CA PRO A 298 -15.15 -8.21 -0.65
C PRO A 298 -15.98 -6.99 -1.08
N GLN A 299 -15.98 -6.63 -2.38
CA GLN A 299 -16.74 -5.51 -2.93
C GLN A 299 -18.17 -5.85 -3.37
N ALA A 300 -18.55 -7.14 -3.41
CA ALA A 300 -19.88 -7.60 -3.82
C ALA A 300 -20.99 -7.28 -2.80
N LEU A 301 -20.68 -6.53 -1.73
CA LEU A 301 -21.67 -6.04 -0.76
C LEU A 301 -22.84 -5.29 -1.40
N GLY A 302 -22.62 -4.63 -2.55
CA GLY A 302 -23.66 -3.91 -3.29
C GLY A 302 -24.54 -4.77 -4.17
N GLU A 303 -24.12 -6.01 -4.44
CA GLU A 303 -24.82 -6.96 -5.31
C GLU A 303 -25.74 -7.89 -4.51
N LEU A 304 -25.72 -7.78 -3.18
CA LEU A 304 -26.60 -8.53 -2.31
C LEU A 304 -28.06 -8.09 -2.51
N GLU A 305 -28.94 -9.06 -2.71
CA GLU A 305 -30.40 -8.86 -2.80
C GLU A 305 -31.00 -8.57 -1.41
N ILE A 306 -30.63 -7.42 -0.82
CA ILE A 306 -31.10 -6.97 0.48
C ILE A 306 -31.49 -5.48 0.44
N PRO A 307 -32.35 -5.01 1.36
CA PRO A 307 -32.68 -3.59 1.47
C PRO A 307 -31.44 -2.67 1.51
N THR A 308 -31.51 -1.53 0.84
CA THR A 308 -30.41 -0.55 0.74
C THR A 308 -29.90 -0.07 2.10
N VAL A 309 -30.79 0.07 3.09
CA VAL A 309 -30.43 0.40 4.48
C VAL A 309 -29.47 -0.64 5.08
N LEU A 310 -29.69 -1.92 4.78
CA LEU A 310 -28.78 -2.99 5.22
C LEU A 310 -27.47 -2.96 4.43
N VAL A 311 -27.49 -2.70 3.12
CA VAL A 311 -26.26 -2.51 2.33
C VAL A 311 -25.40 -1.37 2.91
N ASN A 312 -26.01 -0.23 3.22
CA ASN A 312 -25.34 0.92 3.82
C ASN A 312 -24.74 0.55 5.18
N TYR A 313 -25.49 -0.17 6.02
CA TYR A 313 -25.00 -0.65 7.31
C TYR A 313 -23.74 -1.54 7.18
N LEU A 314 -23.70 -2.43 6.17
CA LEU A 314 -22.55 -3.29 5.90
C LEU A 314 -21.33 -2.54 5.35
N ARG A 315 -21.59 -1.46 4.61
CA ARG A 315 -20.59 -0.51 4.10
C ARG A 315 -20.17 0.55 5.10
N HIS A 316 -20.70 0.50 6.33
CA HIS A 316 -20.45 1.50 7.35
C HIS A 316 -20.79 2.93 6.88
N GLN A 317 -21.86 3.05 6.09
CA GLN A 317 -22.44 4.28 5.58
C GLN A 317 -23.70 4.64 6.39
N PRO A 318 -24.04 5.92 6.50
CA PRO A 318 -25.29 6.36 7.12
C PRO A 318 -26.54 5.86 6.35
#